data_AF-A0A1F5QB80-F1
#
_entry.id   AF-A0A1F5QB80-F1
#
_cell.length_a   1.000
_cell.length_b   1.000
_cell.length_c   1.000
_cell.angle_alpha   90.00
_cell.angle_beta   90.00
_cell.angle_gamma   90.00
#
_symmetry.space_group_name_H-M   'P 1'
#
loop_
_entity.id
_entity.type
_entity.pdbx_description
1 polymer ?
#
loop_
_entity_poly.entity_id
_entity_poly.type
_entity_poly.pdbx_seq_one_letter_code
_entity_poly.pdbx_strand_id
1 'polypeptide(L)'
;MNKTNLSAGFTIIELLVVISIIALLASVILVSLNSARAKARNAKRVSDLLQIQTALELYYDDNNRYPVSGGWRSQCAGWGSLAQNLVVYDPAAAKGIVPAYMAQLPADPSMNAAANTACYIYNSDGVNYKFLDRGIDDMTLADVNGQFLKFKDPARNDQASLPPCNVPDPNISISVWNTSGAMCW
;
A
#
# COMPACT_ATOMS: atom_id res chain seq x y z
N MET A 1 36.55 -39.85 48.63
CA MET A 1 35.53 -38.92 49.17
C MET A 1 34.66 -38.46 48.00
N ASN A 2 33.46 -39.03 47.86
CA ASN A 2 32.52 -38.63 46.80
C ASN A 2 31.67 -37.45 47.31
N LYS A 3 31.87 -36.26 46.73
CA LYS A 3 30.99 -35.12 46.94
C LYS A 3 29.71 -35.37 46.14
N THR A 4 28.62 -35.72 46.81
CA THR A 4 27.28 -35.77 46.20
C THR A 4 26.82 -34.34 45.95
N ASN A 5 26.74 -33.94 44.68
CA ASN A 5 26.16 -32.65 44.29
C ASN A 5 24.66 -32.68 44.60
N LEU A 6 24.22 -31.87 45.57
CA LEU A 6 22.81 -31.59 45.80
C LEU A 6 22.31 -30.72 44.66
N SER A 7 21.51 -31.29 43.76
CA SER A 7 20.84 -30.52 42.72
C SER A 7 19.76 -29.68 43.37
N ALA A 8 19.95 -28.36 43.42
CA ALA A 8 18.94 -27.43 43.88
C ALA A 8 17.78 -27.41 42.87
N GLY A 9 16.56 -27.69 43.32
CA GLY A 9 15.34 -27.56 42.52
C GLY A 9 14.80 -26.14 42.55
N PHE A 10 14.18 -25.69 41.46
CA PHE A 10 13.44 -24.43 41.42
C PHE A 10 12.19 -24.51 42.30
N THR A 11 11.89 -23.44 43.03
CA THR A 11 10.63 -23.30 43.77
C THR A 11 9.50 -22.87 42.84
N ILE A 12 8.26 -23.21 43.20
CA ILE A 12 7.07 -22.81 42.45
C ILE A 12 6.95 -21.27 42.39
N ILE A 13 7.32 -20.57 43.46
CA ILE A 13 7.25 -19.10 43.50
C ILE A 13 8.26 -18.46 42.55
N GLU A 14 9.47 -19.01 42.42
CA GLU A 14 10.46 -18.53 41.46
C GLU A 14 9.97 -18.70 40.02
N LEU A 15 9.36 -19.84 39.70
CA LEU A 15 8.78 -20.06 38.38
C LEU A 15 7.59 -19.12 38.12
N LEU A 16 6.75 -18.87 39.12
CA LEU A 16 5.58 -17.98 39.02
C LEU A 16 6.00 -16.53 38.75
N VAL A 17 7.03 -16.03 39.43
CA VAL A 17 7.55 -14.67 39.21
C VAL A 17 8.09 -14.54 37.78
N VAL A 18 8.83 -15.53 37.29
CA VAL A 18 9.41 -15.48 35.93
C VAL A 18 8.32 -15.42 34.86
N ILE A 19 7.32 -16.30 34.92
CA ILE A 19 6.23 -16.26 33.93
C ILE A 19 5.42 -14.96 34.02
N SER A 20 5.29 -14.38 35.22
CA SER A 20 4.59 -13.10 35.40
C SER A 20 5.33 -11.94 34.72
N ILE A 21 6.67 -11.91 34.80
CA ILE A 21 7.51 -10.90 34.15
C ILE A 21 7.48 -11.10 32.63
N ILE A 22 7.59 -12.33 32.14
CA ILE A 22 7.49 -12.64 30.71
C ILE A 22 6.12 -12.21 30.16
N ALA A 23 5.03 -12.51 30.86
CA ALA A 23 3.68 -12.12 30.45
C ALA A 23 3.53 -10.59 30.37
N LEU A 24 4.06 -9.87 31.37
CA LEU A 24 4.04 -8.40 31.38
C LEU A 24 4.83 -7.83 30.21
N LEU A 25 6.06 -8.28 29.98
CA LEU A 25 6.89 -7.81 28.87
C LEU A 25 6.28 -8.15 27.51
N ALA A 26 5.75 -9.37 27.35
CA ALA A 26 5.10 -9.80 26.12
C ALA A 26 3.89 -8.93 25.77
N SER A 27 3.11 -8.49 26.77
CA SER A 27 1.94 -7.63 26.54
C SER A 27 2.31 -6.27 25.93
N VAL A 28 3.39 -5.65 26.40
CA VAL A 28 3.86 -4.34 25.89
C VAL A 28 4.42 -4.49 24.47
N ILE A 29 5.18 -5.56 24.22
CA ILE A 29 5.76 -5.85 22.90
C ILE A 29 4.66 -6.01 21.84
N LEU A 30 3.57 -6.72 22.16
CA LEU A 30 2.49 -7.01 21.21
C LEU A 30 1.85 -5.72 20.65
N VAL A 31 1.61 -4.72 21.50
CA VAL A 31 1.03 -3.44 21.08
C VAL A 31 1.97 -2.70 20.14
N SER A 32 3.27 -2.65 20.47
CA SER A 32 4.27 -1.96 19.64
C SER A 32 4.44 -2.61 18.25
N LEU A 33 4.34 -3.94 18.18
CA LEU A 33 4.51 -4.71 16.95
C LEU A 33 3.41 -4.41 15.91
N ASN A 34 2.17 -4.21 16.35
CA ASN A 34 1.06 -3.89 15.45
C ASN A 34 1.27 -2.55 14.74
N SER A 35 1.73 -1.52 15.47
CA SER A 35 2.08 -0.22 14.88
C SER A 35 3.27 -0.34 13.90
N ALA A 36 4.30 -1.11 14.26
CA ALA A 36 5.45 -1.33 13.40
C ALA A 36 5.06 -2.02 12.08
N ARG A 37 4.15 -3.01 12.13
CA ARG A 37 3.64 -3.70 10.93
C ARG A 37 2.86 -2.76 10.02
N ALA A 38 2.01 -1.88 10.56
CA ALA A 38 1.29 -0.89 9.77
C ALA A 38 2.24 0.08 9.05
N LYS A 39 3.26 0.60 9.76
CA LYS A 39 4.30 1.45 9.16
C LYS A 39 5.09 0.73 8.07
N ALA A 40 5.41 -0.55 8.26
CA ALA A 40 6.10 -1.34 7.25
C ALA A 40 5.24 -1.53 5.98
N ARG A 41 3.93 -1.78 6.12
CA ARG A 41 3.01 -1.84 4.98
C ARG A 41 2.92 -0.50 4.25
N ASN A 42 2.81 0.61 4.97
CA ASN A 42 2.83 1.97 4.39
C ASN A 42 4.11 2.24 3.58
N ALA A 43 5.27 1.90 4.13
CA ALA A 43 6.54 2.04 3.41
C ALA A 43 6.60 1.17 2.14
N LYS A 44 6.06 -0.06 2.22
CA LYS A 44 5.94 -0.94 1.05
C LYS A 44 5.07 -0.33 -0.04
N ARG A 45 3.88 0.20 0.30
CA ARG A 45 2.98 0.85 -0.68
C ARG A 45 3.67 1.96 -1.45
N VAL A 46 4.39 2.82 -0.73
CA VAL A 46 5.13 3.92 -1.35
C VAL A 46 6.24 3.41 -2.26
N SER A 47 6.95 2.35 -1.85
CA SER A 47 7.94 1.70 -2.71
C SER A 47 7.30 1.12 -3.97
N ASP A 48 6.15 0.48 -3.85
CA ASP A 48 5.40 -0.10 -4.96
C ASP A 48 4.91 1.00 -5.93
N LEU A 49 4.37 2.12 -5.42
CA LEU A 49 4.00 3.29 -6.24
C LEU A 49 5.18 3.83 -7.06
N LEU A 50 6.35 3.96 -6.45
CA LEU A 50 7.56 4.48 -7.11
C LEU A 50 8.08 3.52 -8.20
N GLN A 51 8.06 2.21 -7.91
CA GLN A 51 8.44 1.19 -8.89
C GLN A 51 7.51 1.21 -10.10
N ILE A 52 6.21 1.31 -9.88
CA ILE A 52 5.21 1.38 -10.95
C ILE A 52 5.33 2.68 -11.73
N GLN A 53 5.54 3.80 -11.06
CA GLN A 53 5.80 5.08 -11.72
C GLN A 53 7.01 4.98 -12.65
N THR A 54 8.12 4.40 -12.17
CA THR A 54 9.32 4.23 -13.00
C THR A 54 9.04 3.33 -14.20
N ALA A 55 8.31 2.23 -14.02
CA ALA A 55 7.92 1.36 -15.12
C ALA A 55 6.99 2.05 -16.14
N LEU A 56 6.11 2.95 -15.69
CA LEU A 56 5.27 3.78 -16.55
C LEU A 56 6.09 4.77 -17.37
N GLU A 57 7.09 5.41 -16.76
CA GLU A 57 7.98 6.33 -17.50
C GLU A 57 8.82 5.57 -18.53
N LEU A 58 9.37 4.39 -18.20
CA LEU A 58 10.08 3.55 -19.18
C LEU A 58 9.17 3.10 -20.33
N TYR A 59 7.91 2.75 -20.03
CA TYR A 59 6.93 2.45 -21.07
C TYR A 59 6.69 3.65 -21.99
N TYR A 60 6.60 4.86 -21.40
CA TYR A 60 6.41 6.08 -22.17
C TYR A 60 7.60 6.35 -23.09
N ASP A 61 8.83 6.19 -22.61
CA ASP A 61 10.05 6.39 -23.42
C ASP A 61 10.06 5.49 -24.67
N ASP A 62 9.61 4.24 -24.54
CA ASP A 62 9.59 3.27 -25.64
C ASP A 62 8.39 3.43 -26.59
N ASN A 63 7.24 3.94 -26.09
CA ASN A 63 5.98 3.93 -26.83
C ASN A 63 5.42 5.33 -27.14
N ASN A 64 6.05 6.40 -26.63
CA ASN A 64 5.62 7.81 -26.69
C ASN A 64 4.20 8.06 -26.15
N ARG A 65 3.71 7.19 -25.27
CA ARG A 65 2.40 7.28 -24.62
C ARG A 65 2.36 6.34 -23.43
N TYR A 66 1.46 6.59 -22.48
CA TYR A 66 1.16 5.64 -21.40
C TYR A 66 0.15 4.57 -21.87
N PRO A 67 0.04 3.42 -21.17
CA PRO A 67 -0.94 2.39 -21.49
C PRO A 67 -2.38 2.93 -21.34
N VAL A 68 -3.15 3.02 -22.44
CA VAL A 68 -4.51 3.57 -22.35
C VAL A 68 -5.45 2.57 -21.67
N SER A 69 -6.03 2.96 -20.54
CA SER A 69 -6.85 2.05 -19.74
C SER A 69 -8.32 2.00 -20.21
N GLY A 70 -8.81 3.06 -20.85
CA GLY A 70 -10.23 3.20 -21.22
C GLY A 70 -11.16 3.43 -20.02
N GLY A 71 -10.61 3.87 -18.88
CA GLY A 71 -11.31 4.06 -17.61
C GLY A 71 -10.51 3.53 -16.43
N TRP A 72 -11.10 3.57 -15.24
CA TRP A 72 -10.48 3.04 -14.03
C TRP A 72 -10.38 1.52 -14.06
N ARG A 73 -9.20 1.00 -13.75
CA ARG A 73 -8.87 -0.43 -13.75
C ARG A 73 -8.27 -0.83 -12.42
N SER A 74 -8.66 -1.99 -11.88
CA SER A 74 -8.12 -2.56 -10.64
C SER A 74 -8.36 -4.07 -10.53
N GLN A 75 -7.67 -4.71 -9.58
CA GLN A 75 -7.99 -6.04 -9.08
C GLN A 75 -9.28 -6.07 -8.26
N CYS A 76 -9.70 -4.94 -7.70
CA CYS A 76 -10.90 -4.85 -6.87
C CYS A 76 -12.20 -4.82 -7.70
N ALA A 77 -13.28 -5.32 -7.11
CA ALA A 77 -14.55 -5.55 -7.81
C ALA A 77 -15.17 -4.29 -8.41
N GLY A 78 -15.00 -3.14 -7.75
CA GLY A 78 -15.54 -1.85 -8.17
C GLY A 78 -14.90 -1.28 -9.45
N TRP A 79 -13.79 -1.85 -9.93
CA TRP A 79 -13.05 -1.33 -11.10
C TRP A 79 -12.54 -2.43 -12.03
N GLY A 80 -13.31 -3.53 -12.14
CA GLY A 80 -13.15 -4.50 -13.22
C GLY A 80 -12.57 -5.85 -12.83
N SER A 81 -12.24 -6.12 -11.55
CA SER A 81 -11.80 -7.45 -11.08
C SER A 81 -10.68 -8.07 -11.91
N LEU A 82 -9.71 -7.25 -12.31
CA LEU A 82 -8.67 -7.66 -13.24
C LEU A 82 -7.62 -8.52 -12.54
N ALA A 83 -6.95 -9.39 -13.29
CA ALA A 83 -5.69 -9.95 -12.84
C ALA A 83 -4.69 -8.79 -12.59
N GLN A 84 -3.81 -8.93 -11.59
CA GLN A 84 -2.84 -7.89 -11.20
C GLN A 84 -2.08 -7.31 -12.41
N ASN A 85 -1.57 -8.19 -13.27
CA ASN A 85 -0.76 -7.79 -14.43
C ASN A 85 -1.57 -7.09 -15.54
N LEU A 86 -2.90 -7.04 -15.44
CA LEU A 86 -3.79 -6.38 -16.39
C LEU A 86 -4.34 -5.05 -15.89
N VAL A 87 -3.94 -4.60 -14.69
CA VAL A 87 -4.37 -3.29 -14.15
C VAL A 87 -3.74 -2.15 -14.95
N VAL A 88 -2.43 -2.22 -15.20
CA VAL A 88 -1.70 -1.23 -16.01
C VAL A 88 -1.42 -1.82 -17.40
N TYR A 89 -2.46 -1.84 -18.21
CA TYR A 89 -2.49 -2.49 -19.52
C TYR A 89 -3.38 -1.72 -20.49
N ASP A 90 -2.91 -1.58 -21.73
CA ASP A 90 -3.63 -1.05 -22.88
C ASP A 90 -4.28 -2.22 -23.65
N PRO A 91 -5.62 -2.35 -23.61
CA PRO A 91 -6.32 -3.44 -24.26
C PRO A 91 -6.35 -3.31 -25.78
N ALA A 92 -6.21 -2.10 -26.33
CA ALA A 92 -6.20 -1.87 -27.77
C ALA A 92 -4.83 -2.16 -28.36
N ALA A 93 -3.75 -1.80 -27.66
CA ALA A 93 -2.38 -2.08 -28.09
C ALA A 93 -1.89 -3.47 -27.67
N ALA A 94 -2.64 -4.17 -26.82
CA ALA A 94 -2.27 -5.43 -26.19
C ALA A 94 -0.90 -5.39 -25.47
N LYS A 95 -0.61 -4.26 -24.82
CA LYS A 95 0.67 -3.97 -24.17
C LYS A 95 0.44 -3.35 -22.79
N GLY A 96 1.37 -3.56 -21.87
CA GLY A 96 1.34 -2.93 -20.54
C GLY A 96 2.73 -2.87 -19.95
N ILE A 97 2.83 -2.49 -18.68
CA ILE A 97 4.13 -2.45 -17.99
C ILE A 97 4.65 -3.84 -17.60
N VAL A 98 3.76 -4.84 -17.51
CA VAL A 98 4.10 -6.24 -17.25
C VAL A 98 3.99 -7.06 -18.53
N PRO A 99 4.94 -7.97 -18.85
CA PRO A 99 6.17 -8.26 -18.11
C PRO A 99 7.39 -7.40 -18.54
N ALA A 100 7.21 -6.53 -19.53
CA ALA A 100 8.33 -5.90 -20.24
C ALA A 100 9.16 -4.94 -19.37
N TYR A 101 8.53 -4.20 -18.46
CA TYR A 101 9.16 -3.15 -17.65
C TYR A 101 9.17 -3.50 -16.15
N MET A 102 8.35 -4.47 -15.74
CA MET A 102 8.39 -5.06 -14.41
C MET A 102 7.87 -6.51 -14.47
N ALA A 103 8.40 -7.39 -13.61
CA ALA A 103 8.08 -8.82 -13.66
C ALA A 103 6.62 -9.15 -13.28
N GLN A 104 6.08 -8.43 -12.30
CA GLN A 104 4.71 -8.59 -11.82
C GLN A 104 4.26 -7.28 -11.19
N LEU A 105 2.99 -6.91 -11.37
CA LEU A 105 2.43 -5.78 -10.65
C LEU A 105 2.25 -6.18 -9.17
N PRO A 106 2.80 -5.43 -8.20
CA PRO A 106 2.58 -5.73 -6.80
C PRO A 106 1.09 -5.59 -6.45
N ALA A 107 0.71 -6.21 -5.33
CA ALA A 107 -0.57 -5.94 -4.68
C ALA A 107 -0.32 -5.34 -3.30
N ASP A 108 -1.28 -4.54 -2.86
CA ASP A 108 -1.26 -4.01 -1.52
C ASP A 108 -1.24 -5.14 -0.47
N PRO A 109 -0.42 -5.04 0.59
CA PRO A 109 -0.34 -6.08 1.62
C PRO A 109 -1.64 -6.31 2.42
N SER A 110 -2.59 -5.37 2.37
CA SER A 110 -3.89 -5.42 3.04
C SER A 110 -5.07 -5.45 2.08
N MET A 111 -4.81 -5.64 0.78
CA MET A 111 -5.85 -5.62 -0.26
C MET A 111 -7.05 -6.51 0.09
N ASN A 112 -8.24 -5.93 0.01
CA ASN A 112 -9.49 -6.67 0.10
C ASN A 112 -10.37 -6.37 -1.13
N ALA A 113 -10.27 -7.26 -2.11
CA ALA A 113 -10.98 -7.11 -3.39
C ALA A 113 -12.51 -7.08 -3.24
N ALA A 114 -13.07 -7.77 -2.24
CA ALA A 114 -14.50 -7.80 -1.99
C ALA A 114 -14.99 -6.52 -1.30
N ALA A 115 -14.18 -5.97 -0.38
CA ALA A 115 -14.49 -4.71 0.31
C ALA A 115 -14.12 -3.46 -0.51
N ASN A 116 -13.40 -3.62 -1.62
CA ASN A 116 -12.86 -2.51 -2.42
C ASN A 116 -11.92 -1.59 -1.62
N THR A 117 -11.13 -2.17 -0.71
CA THR A 117 -10.14 -1.46 0.12
C THR A 117 -8.72 -1.91 -0.18
N ALA A 118 -7.79 -0.97 -0.01
CA ALA A 118 -6.36 -1.06 -0.32
C ALA A 118 -6.11 -1.61 -1.74
N CYS A 119 -6.70 -0.94 -2.72
CA CYS A 119 -6.74 -1.35 -4.11
C CYS A 119 -5.83 -0.46 -4.95
N TYR A 120 -4.91 -1.08 -5.68
CA TYR A 120 -4.19 -0.38 -6.74
C TYR A 120 -5.12 -0.15 -7.92
N ILE A 121 -5.32 1.12 -8.26
CA ILE A 121 -6.18 1.53 -9.37
C ILE A 121 -5.40 2.41 -10.34
N TYR A 122 -5.68 2.23 -11.62
CA TYR A 122 -5.01 2.91 -12.72
C TYR A 122 -6.02 3.51 -13.69
N ASN A 123 -5.74 4.73 -14.14
CA ASN A 123 -6.45 5.34 -15.26
C ASN A 123 -5.48 6.13 -16.14
N SER A 124 -5.66 6.05 -17.46
CA SER A 124 -4.88 6.83 -18.43
C SER A 124 -5.61 7.04 -19.74
N ASP A 125 -5.45 8.23 -20.31
CA ASP A 125 -5.87 8.63 -21.66
C ASP A 125 -4.72 8.49 -22.69
N GLY A 126 -3.55 7.99 -22.26
CA GLY A 126 -2.35 7.81 -23.09
C GLY A 126 -1.36 8.98 -23.03
N VAL A 127 -1.80 10.14 -22.57
CA VAL A 127 -0.94 11.32 -22.33
C VAL A 127 -0.77 11.56 -20.83
N ASN A 128 -1.86 11.41 -20.10
CA ASN A 128 -1.99 11.62 -18.67
C ASN A 128 -2.25 10.27 -18.00
N TYR A 129 -1.73 10.09 -16.79
CA TYR A 129 -2.09 8.94 -15.96
C TYR A 129 -2.27 9.33 -14.50
N LYS A 130 -3.11 8.56 -13.80
CA LYS A 130 -3.13 8.49 -12.35
C LYS A 130 -3.07 7.03 -11.92
N PHE A 131 -2.16 6.75 -11.01
CA PHE A 131 -2.06 5.47 -10.32
C PHE A 131 -2.16 5.73 -8.82
N LEU A 132 -3.04 5.03 -8.12
CA LEU A 132 -3.19 5.22 -6.68
C LEU A 132 -3.51 3.92 -5.97
N ASP A 133 -3.13 3.87 -4.70
CA ASP A 133 -3.63 2.93 -3.72
C ASP A 133 -4.81 3.56 -3.00
N ARG A 134 -6.01 3.01 -3.26
CA ARG A 134 -7.27 3.55 -2.78
C ARG A 134 -7.75 2.79 -1.56
N GLY A 135 -8.26 3.52 -0.57
CA GLY A 135 -9.05 2.94 0.51
C GLY A 135 -8.19 2.22 1.54
N ILE A 136 -7.14 2.87 2.02
CA ILE A 136 -6.15 2.28 2.93
C ILE A 136 -6.65 2.42 4.36
N ASP A 137 -7.22 1.34 4.90
CA ASP A 137 -7.86 1.34 6.23
C ASP A 137 -6.86 1.50 7.39
N ASP A 138 -5.59 1.13 7.17
CA ASP A 138 -4.54 1.14 8.18
C ASP A 138 -3.58 2.34 8.06
N MET A 139 -3.99 3.39 7.33
CA MET A 139 -3.28 4.66 7.21
C MET A 139 -4.19 5.81 7.65
N THR A 140 -3.62 6.78 8.37
CA THR A 140 -4.36 7.96 8.82
C THR A 140 -3.98 9.20 8.00
N LEU A 141 -4.83 10.23 8.05
CA LEU A 141 -4.51 11.53 7.45
C LEU A 141 -3.26 12.18 8.06
N ALA A 142 -2.95 11.88 9.33
CA ALA A 142 -1.73 12.35 9.99
C ALA A 142 -0.48 11.67 9.39
N ASP A 143 -0.56 10.38 9.07
CA ASP A 143 0.54 9.66 8.40
C ASP A 143 0.80 10.23 7.01
N VAL A 144 -0.27 10.49 6.25
CA VAL A 144 -0.20 11.08 4.91
C VAL A 144 0.38 12.48 4.96
N ASN A 145 -0.14 13.37 5.80
CA ASN A 145 0.34 14.74 5.88
C ASN A 145 1.75 14.86 6.50
N GLY A 146 2.21 13.83 7.20
CA GLY A 146 3.55 13.75 7.78
C GLY A 146 4.54 13.07 6.83
N GLN A 147 4.61 11.74 6.92
CA GLN A 147 5.67 10.94 6.28
C GLN A 147 5.47 10.79 4.77
N PHE A 148 4.22 10.81 4.30
CA PHE A 148 3.89 10.47 2.91
C PHE A 148 3.29 11.65 2.15
N LEU A 149 3.65 12.88 2.55
CA LEU A 149 3.05 14.11 2.01
C LEU A 149 3.18 14.21 0.49
N LYS A 150 4.30 13.73 -0.07
CA LYS A 150 4.54 13.69 -1.52
C LYS A 150 3.53 12.83 -2.28
N PHE A 151 2.99 11.80 -1.64
CA PHE A 151 2.05 10.85 -2.24
C PHE A 151 0.60 11.12 -1.83
N LYS A 152 0.35 12.18 -1.06
CA LYS A 152 -1.00 12.59 -0.71
C LYS A 152 -1.82 12.79 -1.97
N ASP A 153 -2.89 12.02 -2.14
CA ASP A 153 -3.87 12.24 -3.20
C ASP A 153 -4.61 13.56 -2.95
N PRO A 154 -4.46 14.57 -3.82
CA PRO A 154 -5.08 15.88 -3.66
C PRO A 154 -6.57 15.91 -4.00
N ALA A 155 -7.13 14.80 -4.51
CA ALA A 155 -8.56 14.71 -4.82
C ALA A 155 -9.37 14.03 -3.71
N ARG A 156 -8.72 13.33 -2.77
CA ARG A 156 -9.40 12.39 -1.83
C ARG A 156 -9.10 12.65 -0.34
N ASN A 157 -7.91 13.15 0.00
CA ASN A 157 -7.48 13.25 1.40
C ASN A 157 -7.79 14.60 2.07
N ASP A 158 -8.26 15.59 1.32
CA ASP A 158 -8.81 16.83 1.80
C ASP A 158 -10.35 16.78 1.69
N GLN A 159 -11.00 16.38 2.78
CA GLN A 159 -12.46 16.38 2.92
C GLN A 159 -13.12 17.77 2.75
N ALA A 160 -12.32 18.81 2.50
CA ALA A 160 -12.79 20.09 2.00
C ALA A 160 -12.49 20.09 0.50
N SER A 161 -13.55 20.05 -0.30
CA SER A 161 -13.60 20.29 -1.74
C SER A 161 -12.92 21.61 -2.11
N LEU A 162 -11.59 21.65 -2.04
CA LEU A 162 -10.77 22.79 -2.34
C LEU A 162 -10.36 22.66 -3.80
N PRO A 163 -10.70 23.65 -4.65
CA PRO A 163 -10.27 23.67 -6.03
C PRO A 163 -8.74 23.43 -6.12
N PRO A 164 -8.26 22.64 -7.08
CA PRO A 164 -8.95 22.26 -8.31
C PRO A 164 -9.65 20.88 -8.29
N CYS A 165 -9.52 20.08 -7.23
CA CYS A 165 -10.02 18.70 -7.21
C CYS A 165 -11.21 18.56 -6.25
N ASN A 166 -12.30 17.94 -6.69
CA ASN A 166 -13.46 17.67 -5.83
C ASN A 166 -14.01 16.27 -6.11
N VAL A 167 -13.32 15.25 -5.59
CA VAL A 167 -13.78 13.86 -5.66
C VAL A 167 -14.15 13.42 -4.24
N PRO A 168 -15.44 13.40 -3.86
CA PRO A 168 -15.82 12.98 -2.53
C PRO A 168 -15.48 11.49 -2.31
N ASP A 169 -14.41 11.23 -1.56
CA ASP A 169 -14.01 9.91 -1.07
C ASP A 169 -13.64 10.04 0.41
N PRO A 170 -14.32 9.36 1.34
CA PRO A 170 -13.99 9.44 2.77
C PRO A 170 -12.72 8.65 3.13
N ASN A 171 -12.19 7.84 2.22
CA ASN A 171 -11.09 6.93 2.54
C ASN A 171 -9.72 7.53 2.21
N ILE A 172 -8.72 7.15 3.01
CA ILE A 172 -7.34 7.54 2.77
C ILE A 172 -6.80 6.85 1.52
N SER A 173 -6.13 7.62 0.68
CA SER A 173 -5.50 7.12 -0.55
C SER A 173 -4.13 7.76 -0.75
N ILE A 174 -3.20 7.05 -1.38
CA ILE A 174 -1.93 7.63 -1.84
C ILE A 174 -1.74 7.40 -3.33
N SER A 175 -1.18 8.38 -4.02
CA SER A 175 -1.20 8.40 -5.49
C SER A 175 0.05 9.00 -6.11
N VAL A 176 0.27 8.65 -7.37
CA VAL A 176 1.24 9.23 -8.30
C VAL A 176 0.54 9.56 -9.61
N TRP A 177 0.95 10.64 -10.24
CA TRP A 177 0.39 11.15 -11.48
C TRP A 177 1.45 11.96 -12.22
N ASN A 178 1.28 12.15 -13.53
CA ASN A 178 2.24 12.87 -14.35
C ASN A 178 1.92 14.35 -14.57
N THR A 179 0.64 14.73 -14.62
CA THR A 179 0.21 16.12 -14.88
C THR A 179 -0.80 16.64 -13.87
N SER A 180 -0.92 17.96 -13.75
CA SER A 180 -1.95 18.60 -12.91
C SER A 180 -3.37 18.27 -13.35
N GLY A 181 -3.59 17.87 -14.61
CA GLY A 181 -4.89 17.40 -15.09
C GLY A 181 -5.25 16.02 -14.53
N ALA A 182 -4.30 15.08 -14.56
CA ALA A 182 -4.49 13.75 -14.00
C ALA A 182 -4.67 13.76 -12.48
N MET A 183 -4.03 14.72 -11.80
CA MET A 183 -4.06 14.88 -10.35
C MET A 183 -5.48 14.84 -9.75
N CYS A 184 -6.49 15.38 -10.46
CA CYS A 184 -7.86 15.47 -9.98
C CYS A 184 -8.77 14.30 -10.38
N TRP A 185 -8.25 13.28 -11.05
CA TRP A 185 -9.00 12.06 -11.34
C TRP A 185 -9.30 11.26 -10.06
#